data_AF-A0A9P5PDS3-F1
#
_entry.id   AF-A0A9P5PDS3-F1
#
_cell.length_a   1.000
_cell.length_b   1.000
_cell.length_c   1.000
_cell.angle_alpha   90.00
_cell.angle_beta   90.00
_cell.angle_gamma   90.00
#
_symmetry.space_group_name_H-M   'P 1'
#
loop_
_entity.id
_entity.type
_entity.pdbx_description
1 polymer ?
#
loop_
_entity_poly.entity_id
_entity_poly.type
_entity_poly.pdbx_seq_one_letter_code
_entity_poly.pdbx_strand_id
1 'polypeptide(L)'
;MKSLDDELLSLVESPRKRKDNSKYANEEDEEVLRRMNELEREMILWERAEKRQKVLDKEALSTIVHDGAASIPECAPTSDPFEDGYELPSSFSMPQSDAPSRETESPLNAPMPEPFREADLLFSTPTHSAPYNQPPTLFARNPTPEAYPEASLFDLERCRLSRRLILRFLKMSWFGKYIQGMWVRYPIGIGKYRILQVKALLRETVKPYQIDGTTYNRKLEDSIPFPTMQDAQIKTRIMAQLASNLEHIKHPTTKTFWRFEEWQKRVHSTRLEQLEQAQEQNQHAEVLRLDELLTEFESTYGFDKLTSLNGKVKPMHNLKKLGNLPGTP
;
A
#
# COMPACT_ATOMS: atom_id res chain seq x y z
N MET A 1 9.12 -28.24 -44.37
CA MET A 1 9.34 -26.80 -44.12
C MET A 1 9.00 -26.55 -42.67
N LYS A 2 10.01 -26.32 -41.82
CA LYS A 2 9.81 -25.98 -40.40
C LYS A 2 9.41 -24.51 -40.33
N SER A 3 8.51 -24.17 -39.42
CA SER A 3 7.99 -22.81 -39.22
C SER A 3 9.12 -21.86 -38.85
N LEU A 4 9.13 -20.64 -39.42
CA LEU A 4 10.04 -19.56 -39.03
C LEU A 4 9.93 -19.20 -37.54
N ASP A 5 8.82 -19.55 -36.90
CA ASP A 5 8.61 -19.34 -35.46
C ASP A 5 9.36 -20.36 -34.59
N ASP A 6 9.69 -21.56 -35.11
CA ASP A 6 10.45 -22.58 -34.36
C ASP A 6 11.96 -22.25 -34.32
N GLU A 7 12.46 -21.46 -35.27
CA GLU A 7 13.88 -21.09 -35.32
C GLU A 7 14.22 -20.00 -34.29
N LEU A 8 13.28 -19.09 -33.98
CA LEU A 8 13.44 -18.06 -32.96
C LEU A 8 13.36 -18.58 -31.52
N LEU A 9 12.70 -19.72 -31.28
CA LEU A 9 12.67 -20.37 -29.96
C LEU A 9 13.96 -21.11 -29.64
N SER A 10 14.72 -21.53 -30.66
CA SER A 10 16.01 -22.21 -30.48
C SER A 10 17.15 -21.30 -30.04
N LEU A 11 17.03 -19.97 -30.23
CA LEU A 11 18.04 -19.00 -29.77
C LEU A 11 17.94 -18.62 -28.29
N VAL A 12 16.92 -19.10 -27.58
CA VAL A 12 16.74 -18.86 -26.12
C VAL A 12 17.42 -19.95 -25.27
N GLU A 13 17.86 -21.07 -25.87
CA GLU A 13 18.40 -22.21 -25.13
C GLU A 13 19.87 -22.49 -25.42
N SER A 14 20.72 -21.75 -24.72
CA SER A 14 21.90 -22.37 -24.13
C SER A 14 22.15 -21.72 -22.78
N PRO A 15 21.74 -22.37 -21.67
CA PRO A 15 22.16 -21.97 -20.34
C PRO A 15 23.64 -22.33 -20.21
N ARG A 16 24.51 -21.48 -20.79
CA ARG A 16 25.90 -21.39 -20.34
C ARG A 16 25.79 -21.10 -18.85
N LYS A 17 26.21 -22.05 -18.01
CA LYS A 17 26.22 -22.00 -16.54
C LYS A 17 26.51 -20.56 -16.09
N ARG A 18 25.45 -19.80 -15.79
CA ARG A 18 25.60 -18.46 -15.26
C ARG A 18 26.19 -18.62 -13.88
N LYS A 19 27.18 -17.82 -13.54
CA LYS A 19 27.66 -17.71 -12.16
C LYS A 19 26.47 -17.11 -11.41
N ASP A 20 25.77 -17.90 -10.59
CA ASP A 20 24.42 -17.64 -10.06
C ASP A 20 24.26 -16.36 -9.19
N ASN A 21 25.26 -15.48 -9.14
CA ASN A 21 25.23 -14.24 -8.38
C ASN A 21 25.71 -12.99 -9.14
N SER A 22 25.90 -13.04 -10.47
CA SER A 22 26.22 -11.79 -11.20
C SER A 22 24.97 -10.90 -11.35
N LYS A 23 25.07 -9.65 -10.91
CA LYS A 23 24.05 -8.59 -11.14
C LYS A 23 23.81 -8.36 -12.65
N TYR A 24 24.82 -8.68 -13.47
CA TYR A 24 24.88 -8.49 -14.92
C TYR A 24 24.59 -9.78 -15.68
N ALA A 25 24.01 -9.66 -16.86
CA ALA A 25 23.70 -10.81 -17.71
C ALA A 25 24.98 -11.45 -18.27
N ASN A 26 25.90 -10.62 -18.78
CA ASN A 26 27.21 -10.96 -19.33
C ASN A 26 28.19 -9.77 -19.08
N GLU A 27 29.48 -9.94 -19.39
CA GLU A 27 30.50 -8.88 -19.26
C GLU A 27 30.21 -7.67 -20.17
N GLU A 28 29.72 -7.91 -21.40
CA GLU A 28 29.31 -6.84 -22.32
C GLU A 28 28.16 -5.97 -21.77
N ASP A 29 27.23 -6.60 -21.04
CA ASP A 29 26.10 -5.92 -20.41
C ASP A 29 26.55 -5.02 -19.24
N GLU A 30 27.60 -5.42 -18.52
CA GLU A 30 28.23 -4.58 -17.52
C GLU A 30 28.87 -3.33 -18.15
N GLU A 31 29.56 -3.47 -19.28
CA GLU A 31 30.15 -2.33 -19.97
C GLU A 31 29.10 -1.34 -20.49
N VAL A 32 27.98 -1.84 -21.03
CA VAL A 32 26.86 -1.01 -21.48
C VAL A 32 26.27 -0.23 -20.31
N LEU A 33 25.99 -0.88 -19.18
CA LEU A 33 25.47 -0.21 -17.98
C LEU A 33 26.46 0.79 -17.40
N ARG A 34 27.77 0.55 -17.53
CA ARG A 34 28.82 1.48 -17.07
C ARG A 34 28.87 2.76 -17.92
N ARG A 35 28.48 2.70 -19.20
CA ARG A 35 28.44 3.86 -20.12
C ARG A 35 27.16 4.70 -19.99
N MET A 36 26.10 4.16 -19.40
CA MET A 36 24.82 4.86 -19.20
C MET A 36 24.86 5.83 -18.02
N ASN A 37 23.91 6.77 -17.99
CA ASN A 37 23.71 7.64 -16.84
C ASN A 37 23.29 6.79 -15.61
N GLU A 38 23.64 7.23 -14.41
CA GLU A 38 23.40 6.48 -13.18
C GLU A 38 21.91 6.17 -12.95
N LEU A 39 21.04 7.13 -13.27
CA LEU A 39 19.59 6.98 -13.12
C LEU A 39 19.02 5.92 -14.08
N GLU A 40 19.50 5.87 -15.33
CA GLU A 40 19.09 4.86 -16.31
C GLU A 40 19.60 3.48 -15.94
N ARG A 41 20.86 3.41 -15.48
CA ARG A 41 21.49 2.19 -14.97
C ARG A 41 20.70 1.59 -13.81
N GLU A 42 20.36 2.38 -12.80
CA GLU A 42 19.59 1.89 -11.65
C GLU A 42 18.17 1.47 -12.03
N MET A 43 17.51 2.18 -12.96
CA MET A 43 16.19 1.78 -13.47
C MET A 43 16.21 0.39 -14.12
N ILE A 44 17.22 0.09 -14.94
CA ILE A 44 17.38 -1.23 -15.59
C ILE A 44 17.66 -2.32 -14.54
N LEU A 45 18.53 -2.02 -13.57
CA LEU A 45 18.88 -2.97 -12.51
C LEU A 45 17.69 -3.29 -11.61
N TRP A 46 16.88 -2.29 -11.28
CA TRP A 46 15.65 -2.44 -10.53
C TRP A 46 14.63 -3.30 -11.28
N GLU A 47 14.39 -3.02 -12.57
CA GLU A 47 13.47 -3.82 -13.40
C GLU A 47 13.89 -5.30 -13.48
N ARG A 48 15.21 -5.56 -13.57
CA ARG A 48 15.75 -6.92 -13.54
C ARG A 48 15.60 -7.60 -12.18
N ALA A 49 15.78 -6.86 -11.09
CA ALA A 49 15.54 -7.37 -9.74
C ALA A 49 14.06 -7.74 -9.54
N GLU A 50 13.14 -6.89 -9.99
CA GLU A 50 11.70 -7.15 -9.93
C GLU A 50 11.31 -8.39 -10.75
N LYS A 51 11.85 -8.54 -11.96
CA LYS A 51 11.62 -9.74 -12.79
C LYS A 51 12.13 -11.01 -12.13
N ARG A 52 13.32 -10.96 -11.51
CA ARG A 52 13.86 -12.11 -10.74
C ARG A 52 12.97 -12.47 -9.57
N GLN A 53 12.50 -11.48 -8.80
CA GLN A 53 11.60 -11.73 -7.68
C GLN A 53 10.30 -12.39 -8.14
N LYS A 54 9.70 -11.92 -9.25
CA LYS A 54 8.49 -12.54 -9.82
C LYS A 54 8.67 -13.99 -10.22
N VAL A 55 9.86 -14.37 -10.72
CA VAL A 55 10.16 -15.77 -11.06
C VAL A 55 10.27 -16.60 -9.78
N LEU A 56 10.99 -16.12 -8.76
CA LEU A 56 11.12 -16.81 -7.48
C LEU A 56 9.76 -16.99 -6.79
N ASP A 57 8.92 -15.95 -6.76
CA ASP A 57 7.58 -16.02 -6.19
C ASP A 57 6.70 -17.03 -6.96
N LYS A 58 6.83 -17.07 -8.29
CA LYS A 58 6.10 -18.03 -9.14
C LYS A 58 6.56 -19.47 -8.87
N GLU A 59 7.87 -19.68 -8.74
CA GLU A 59 8.44 -21.00 -8.39
C GLU A 59 7.97 -21.42 -7.00
N ALA A 60 8.06 -20.55 -6.00
CA ALA A 60 7.57 -20.82 -4.64
C ALA A 60 6.07 -21.18 -4.61
N LEU A 61 5.23 -20.44 -5.36
CA LEU A 61 3.82 -20.76 -5.49
C LEU A 61 3.59 -22.10 -6.20
N SER A 62 4.40 -22.42 -7.22
CA SER A 62 4.29 -23.70 -7.93
C SER A 62 4.62 -24.89 -7.02
N THR A 63 5.61 -24.73 -6.14
CA THR A 63 5.96 -25.72 -5.11
C THR A 63 4.83 -25.91 -4.11
N ILE A 64 4.25 -24.83 -3.58
CA ILE A 64 3.11 -24.91 -2.66
C ILE A 64 1.89 -25.59 -3.30
N VAL A 65 1.61 -25.29 -4.57
CA VAL A 65 0.48 -25.92 -5.30
C VAL A 65 0.74 -27.40 -5.54
N HIS A 66 1.98 -27.76 -5.90
CA HIS A 66 2.37 -29.15 -6.14
C HIS A 66 2.31 -29.98 -4.84
N ASP A 67 2.85 -29.46 -3.73
CA ASP A 67 2.94 -30.17 -2.45
C ASP A 67 1.62 -30.13 -1.67
N GLY A 68 0.84 -29.05 -1.81
CA GLY A 68 -0.50 -28.92 -1.21
C GLY A 68 -1.56 -29.79 -1.89
N ALA A 69 -1.37 -30.17 -3.16
CA ALA A 69 -2.26 -31.10 -3.86
C ALA A 69 -2.00 -32.57 -3.49
N ALA A 70 -0.78 -32.91 -3.07
CA ALA A 70 -0.39 -34.29 -2.74
C ALA A 70 -0.75 -34.71 -1.30
N SER A 71 -1.25 -33.79 -0.47
CA SER A 71 -1.52 -34.01 0.96
C SER A 71 -2.96 -33.79 1.38
N ILE A 72 -3.92 -33.82 0.44
CA ILE A 72 -5.31 -34.10 0.78
C ILE A 72 -5.41 -35.62 0.91
N PRO A 73 -5.44 -36.21 2.12
CA PRO A 73 -5.76 -37.63 2.25
C PRO A 73 -7.11 -37.84 1.58
N GLU A 74 -7.12 -38.71 0.58
CA GLU A 74 -8.29 -39.18 -0.14
C GLU A 74 -9.34 -39.55 0.92
N CYS A 75 -10.29 -38.64 1.15
CA CYS A 75 -11.37 -38.86 2.08
C CYS A 75 -12.18 -40.03 1.51
N ALA A 76 -11.95 -41.20 2.09
CA ALA A 76 -12.69 -42.42 1.79
C ALA A 76 -14.20 -42.10 1.78
N PRO A 77 -14.96 -42.70 0.86
CA PRO A 77 -16.38 -42.42 0.72
C PRO A 77 -17.08 -42.69 2.04
N THR A 78 -17.64 -41.62 2.60
CA THR A 78 -18.44 -41.63 3.82
C THR A 78 -19.69 -42.45 3.56
N SER A 79 -19.71 -43.69 4.06
CA SER A 79 -20.95 -44.44 4.25
C SER A 79 -21.74 -43.82 5.41
N ASP A 80 -23.06 -43.77 5.21
CA ASP A 80 -24.14 -43.24 6.04
C ASP A 80 -24.07 -43.47 7.57
N PRO A 81 -24.83 -42.69 8.36
CA PRO A 81 -24.62 -42.52 9.80
C PRO A 81 -25.23 -43.68 10.59
N PHE A 82 -24.41 -44.36 11.38
CA PHE A 82 -24.88 -45.21 12.48
C PHE A 82 -24.63 -44.47 13.79
N GLU A 83 -25.71 -44.18 14.50
CA GLU A 83 -25.70 -43.78 15.90
C GLU A 83 -24.95 -44.84 16.70
N ASP A 84 -23.88 -44.47 17.40
CA ASP A 84 -23.62 -44.91 18.77
C ASP A 84 -22.33 -44.29 19.33
N GLY A 85 -22.48 -43.66 20.50
CA GLY A 85 -21.47 -43.52 21.56
C GLY A 85 -20.06 -43.04 21.19
N TYR A 86 -19.81 -41.73 21.26
CA TYR A 86 -18.44 -41.19 21.28
C TYR A 86 -17.86 -41.27 22.70
N GLU A 87 -17.01 -42.26 22.94
CA GLU A 87 -15.95 -42.15 23.96
C GLU A 87 -14.77 -41.37 23.36
N LEU A 88 -14.32 -40.34 24.08
CA LEU A 88 -13.19 -39.48 23.71
C LEU A 88 -11.86 -40.27 23.74
N PRO A 89 -11.12 -40.38 22.62
CA PRO A 89 -9.76 -40.90 22.69
C PRO A 89 -8.80 -39.83 23.20
N SER A 90 -8.17 -40.17 24.32
CA SER A 90 -6.98 -39.55 24.87
C SER A 90 -5.78 -39.63 23.90
N SER A 91 -4.93 -38.60 23.95
CA SER A 91 -3.57 -38.50 23.39
C SER A 91 -3.42 -38.44 21.87
N PHE A 92 -3.52 -37.22 21.33
CA PHE A 92 -2.89 -36.84 20.06
C PHE A 92 -1.48 -36.30 20.36
N SER A 93 -0.45 -37.11 20.15
CA SER A 93 0.95 -36.69 20.24
C SER A 93 1.37 -36.03 18.92
N MET A 94 1.73 -34.74 18.97
CA MET A 94 2.31 -34.04 17.82
C MET A 94 3.66 -34.67 17.42
N PRO A 95 3.92 -34.85 16.12
CA PRO A 95 5.24 -35.22 15.65
C PRO A 95 6.21 -34.04 15.81
N GLN A 96 7.32 -34.27 16.50
CA GLN A 96 8.46 -33.36 16.56
C GLN A 96 9.11 -33.32 15.17
N SER A 97 8.98 -32.18 14.48
CA SER A 97 9.74 -31.91 13.27
C SER A 97 11.12 -31.38 13.63
N ASP A 98 12.15 -32.16 13.37
CA ASP A 98 13.55 -31.75 13.40
C ASP A 98 13.84 -30.75 12.27
N ALA A 99 13.64 -29.47 12.56
CA ALA A 99 14.07 -28.38 11.67
C ALA A 99 15.59 -28.14 11.87
N PRO A 100 16.40 -28.11 10.80
CA PRO A 100 17.81 -27.78 10.91
C PRO A 100 17.96 -26.30 11.30
N SER A 101 18.62 -26.06 12.43
CA SER A 101 19.01 -24.74 12.93
C SER A 101 19.79 -23.98 11.86
N ARG A 102 19.13 -23.01 11.22
CA ARG A 102 19.78 -22.03 10.36
C ARG A 102 20.40 -20.98 11.25
N GLU A 103 21.72 -21.03 11.39
CA GLU A 103 22.51 -20.00 12.06
C GLU A 103 22.32 -18.67 11.34
N THR A 104 21.43 -17.84 11.87
CA THR A 104 21.36 -16.41 11.57
C THR A 104 22.59 -15.74 12.17
N GLU A 105 23.65 -15.63 11.38
CA GLU A 105 24.76 -14.73 11.66
C GLU A 105 24.19 -13.29 11.77
N SER A 106 24.20 -12.78 12.99
CA SER A 106 23.78 -11.41 13.29
C SER A 106 24.80 -10.42 12.70
N PRO A 107 24.40 -9.40 11.92
CA PRO A 107 25.31 -8.45 11.29
C PRO A 107 25.82 -7.37 12.27
N LEU A 108 26.04 -7.72 13.54
CA LEU A 108 26.33 -6.79 14.63
C LEU A 108 27.82 -6.48 14.84
N ASN A 109 28.70 -6.91 13.92
CA ASN A 109 30.16 -6.70 14.02
C ASN A 109 30.76 -5.86 12.89
N ALA A 110 29.97 -5.01 12.23
CA ALA A 110 30.56 -3.97 11.38
C ALA A 110 31.22 -2.90 12.28
N PRO A 111 32.53 -2.61 12.12
CA PRO A 111 33.17 -1.52 12.85
C PRO A 111 32.48 -0.21 12.48
N MET A 112 31.94 0.46 13.50
CA MET A 112 31.39 1.81 13.40
C MET A 112 32.41 2.72 12.69
N PRO A 113 32.02 3.44 11.62
CA PRO A 113 32.90 4.43 11.02
C PRO A 113 33.23 5.52 12.05
N GLU A 114 34.53 5.80 12.17
CA GLU A 114 35.11 6.85 12.98
C GLU A 114 34.32 8.18 12.85
N PRO A 115 34.09 8.90 13.97
CA PRO A 115 33.45 10.21 13.91
C PRO A 115 34.27 11.16 13.05
N PHE A 116 33.65 11.64 11.98
CA PHE A 116 34.18 12.63 11.05
C PHE A 116 34.73 13.84 11.84
N ARG A 117 36.05 14.05 11.79
CA ARG A 117 36.70 15.25 12.34
C ARG A 117 36.36 16.44 11.46
N GLU A 118 35.62 17.41 12.01
CA GLU A 118 35.19 18.66 11.36
C GLU A 118 36.34 19.67 11.08
N ALA A 119 37.59 19.25 10.97
CA ALA A 119 38.73 20.17 11.01
C ALA A 119 39.30 20.63 9.64
N ASP A 120 38.92 20.02 8.50
CA ASP A 120 39.63 20.26 7.23
C ASP A 120 38.79 20.86 6.08
N LEU A 121 37.74 21.61 6.38
CA LEU A 121 37.00 22.40 5.37
C LEU A 121 37.34 23.89 5.45
N LEU A 122 38.62 24.22 5.33
CA LEU A 122 39.07 25.56 4.94
C LEU A 122 39.24 25.59 3.42
N PHE A 123 38.14 25.70 2.68
CA PHE A 123 38.17 26.05 1.27
C PHE A 123 37.86 27.54 1.11
N SER A 124 38.85 28.24 0.54
CA SER A 124 38.87 29.65 0.20
C SER A 124 37.57 30.14 -0.46
N THR A 125 37.02 31.24 0.05
CA THR A 125 35.98 32.02 -0.60
C THR A 125 36.52 32.72 -1.85
N PRO A 126 35.99 32.48 -3.07
CA PRO A 126 36.17 33.40 -4.17
C PRO A 126 35.06 34.44 -4.11
N THR A 127 35.47 35.67 -3.83
CA THR A 127 34.69 36.88 -4.05
C THR A 127 34.37 37.01 -5.54
N HIS A 128 33.18 36.58 -5.96
CA HIS A 128 32.65 36.96 -7.28
C HIS A 128 31.14 37.08 -7.25
N SER A 129 30.67 38.33 -7.21
CA SER A 129 29.28 38.72 -7.42
C SER A 129 28.85 38.34 -8.84
N ALA A 130 28.14 37.23 -8.97
CA ALA A 130 27.24 36.95 -10.08
C ALA A 130 25.81 36.86 -9.51
N PRO A 131 24.80 37.47 -10.13
CA PRO A 131 23.42 37.36 -9.67
C PRO A 131 22.95 35.91 -9.91
N TYR A 132 23.17 35.06 -8.91
CA TYR A 132 22.66 33.71 -8.89
C TYR A 132 21.13 33.76 -8.84
N ASN A 133 20.53 33.23 -9.91
CA ASN A 133 19.26 32.54 -9.96
C ASN A 133 18.62 32.37 -8.58
N GLN A 134 17.68 33.26 -8.25
CA GLN A 134 16.66 32.92 -7.27
C GLN A 134 16.01 31.61 -7.76
N PRO A 135 15.88 30.58 -6.90
CA PRO A 135 15.10 29.40 -7.29
C PRO A 135 13.74 29.92 -7.76
N PRO A 136 13.24 29.47 -8.92
CA PRO A 136 11.96 29.93 -9.42
C PRO A 136 10.96 29.76 -8.30
N THR A 137 10.41 30.88 -7.83
CA THR A 137 9.43 30.87 -6.76
C THR A 137 8.26 30.05 -7.27
N LEU A 138 8.16 28.79 -6.84
CA LEU A 138 7.12 27.83 -7.27
C LEU A 138 5.70 28.30 -6.86
N PHE A 139 5.59 29.46 -6.22
CA PHE A 139 4.36 30.17 -5.90
C PHE A 139 4.14 31.40 -6.78
N ALA A 140 4.67 31.39 -8.01
CA ALA A 140 4.26 32.36 -9.03
C ALA A 140 2.73 32.37 -9.13
N ARG A 141 2.16 33.57 -8.98
CA ARG A 141 0.75 33.93 -9.20
C ARG A 141 0.03 32.93 -10.10
N ASN A 142 -1.07 32.35 -9.60
CA ASN A 142 -2.04 31.52 -10.33
C ASN A 142 -1.84 31.62 -11.85
N PRO A 143 -1.26 30.59 -12.50
CA PRO A 143 -0.97 30.64 -13.93
C PRO A 143 -2.23 31.07 -14.67
N THR A 144 -2.06 31.99 -15.62
CA THR A 144 -3.17 32.41 -16.49
C THR A 144 -3.82 31.15 -17.07
N PRO A 145 -5.16 31.06 -17.10
CA PRO A 145 -5.89 29.85 -17.51
C PRO A 145 -5.52 29.29 -18.89
N GLU A 146 -4.91 30.11 -19.75
CA GLU A 146 -4.41 29.72 -21.08
C GLU A 146 -3.09 28.93 -21.07
N ALA A 147 -2.35 28.89 -19.97
CA ALA A 147 -1.03 28.25 -19.91
C ALA A 147 -1.07 26.74 -19.57
N TYR A 148 -2.26 26.17 -19.41
CA TYR A 148 -2.39 24.76 -19.05
C TYR A 148 -2.40 23.87 -20.30
N PRO A 149 -1.57 22.81 -20.35
CA PRO A 149 -1.57 21.88 -21.47
C PRO A 149 -2.95 21.20 -21.59
N GLU A 150 -3.31 20.82 -22.82
CA GLU A 150 -4.49 20.00 -23.07
C GLU A 150 -4.43 18.74 -22.21
N ALA A 151 -5.55 18.40 -21.57
CA ALA A 151 -5.59 17.28 -20.64
C ALA A 151 -5.25 15.97 -21.34
N SER A 152 -4.29 15.23 -20.76
CA SER A 152 -3.90 13.92 -21.25
C SER A 152 -5.00 12.89 -20.99
N LEU A 153 -5.01 11.82 -21.79
CA LEU A 153 -5.86 10.64 -21.56
C LEU A 153 -5.72 10.11 -20.13
N PHE A 154 -4.49 10.15 -19.63
CA PHE A 154 -4.15 9.69 -18.29
C PHE A 154 -4.80 10.56 -17.20
N ASP A 155 -4.93 11.86 -17.45
CA ASP A 155 -5.59 12.78 -16.53
C ASP A 155 -7.07 12.43 -16.39
N LEU A 156 -7.74 12.14 -17.52
CA LEU A 156 -9.16 11.79 -17.53
C LEU A 156 -9.44 10.50 -16.74
N GLU A 157 -8.57 9.49 -16.83
CA GLU A 157 -8.69 8.26 -16.02
C GLU A 157 -8.43 8.55 -14.52
N ARG A 158 -7.53 9.49 -14.18
CA ARG A 158 -7.32 9.92 -12.79
C ARG A 158 -8.55 10.60 -12.18
N CYS A 159 -9.28 11.40 -12.95
CA CYS A 159 -10.53 12.04 -12.52
C CYS A 159 -11.78 11.16 -12.71
N ARG A 160 -11.61 9.91 -13.14
CA ARG A 160 -12.73 8.99 -13.30
C ARG A 160 -13.19 8.50 -11.93
N LEU A 161 -14.50 8.57 -11.70
CA LEU A 161 -15.12 7.98 -10.53
C LEU A 161 -15.59 6.55 -10.84
N SER A 162 -15.11 5.62 -10.03
CA SER A 162 -15.61 4.24 -9.99
C SER A 162 -16.92 4.18 -9.20
N ARG A 163 -17.76 3.18 -9.47
CA ARG A 163 -18.98 2.90 -8.71
C ARG A 163 -18.64 2.72 -7.23
N ARG A 164 -17.56 2.01 -6.92
CA ARG A 164 -17.09 1.81 -5.54
C ARG A 164 -16.79 3.12 -4.81
N LEU A 165 -16.07 4.05 -5.45
CA LEU A 165 -15.75 5.35 -4.85
C LEU A 165 -17.01 6.18 -4.61
N ILE A 166 -17.93 6.17 -5.57
CA ILE A 166 -19.20 6.87 -5.45
C ILE A 166 -19.99 6.34 -4.26
N LEU A 167 -20.17 5.03 -4.15
CA LEU A 167 -20.92 4.42 -3.03
C LEU A 167 -20.29 4.73 -1.68
N ARG A 168 -18.96 4.69 -1.61
CA ARG A 168 -18.22 5.01 -0.38
C ARG A 168 -18.48 6.45 0.07
N PHE A 169 -18.51 7.39 -0.86
CA PHE A 169 -18.63 8.81 -0.53
C PHE A 169 -20.05 9.36 -0.62
N LEU A 170 -21.03 8.60 -1.13
CA LEU A 170 -22.39 9.07 -1.36
C LEU A 170 -23.09 9.58 -0.08
N LYS A 171 -22.72 9.01 1.08
CA LYS A 171 -23.25 9.39 2.41
C LYS A 171 -22.63 10.69 2.94
N MET A 172 -21.50 11.13 2.41
CA MET A 172 -20.80 12.31 2.89
C MET A 172 -21.54 13.58 2.48
N SER A 173 -21.62 14.57 3.39
CA SER A 173 -22.30 15.86 3.16
C SER A 173 -21.61 16.70 2.08
N TRP A 174 -20.30 16.56 1.94
CA TRP A 174 -19.46 17.26 0.97
C TRP A 174 -19.47 16.62 -0.43
N PHE A 175 -20.04 15.42 -0.58
CA PHE A 175 -19.94 14.62 -1.81
C PHE A 175 -20.45 15.34 -3.05
N GLY A 176 -21.52 16.14 -2.92
CA GLY A 176 -22.07 16.89 -4.05
C GLY A 176 -21.11 17.92 -4.64
N LYS A 177 -20.26 18.54 -3.82
CA LYS A 177 -19.23 19.46 -4.30
C LYS A 177 -18.04 18.72 -4.90
N TYR A 178 -17.74 17.53 -4.38
CA TYR A 178 -16.63 16.70 -4.84
C TYR A 178 -16.87 16.11 -6.23
N ILE A 179 -18.06 15.56 -6.47
CA ILE A 179 -18.37 14.88 -7.74
C ILE A 179 -18.55 15.86 -8.91
N GLN A 180 -18.79 17.14 -8.63
CA GLN A 180 -18.97 18.16 -9.66
C GLN A 180 -17.68 18.35 -10.49
N GLY A 181 -17.79 18.18 -11.80
CA GLY A 181 -16.70 18.25 -12.76
C GLY A 181 -15.97 16.93 -12.98
N MET A 182 -16.29 15.87 -12.22
CA MET A 182 -15.70 14.54 -12.38
C MET A 182 -16.33 13.77 -13.55
N TRP A 183 -15.64 12.73 -14.00
CA TRP A 183 -16.08 11.93 -15.14
C TRP A 183 -16.53 10.55 -14.69
N VAL A 184 -17.63 10.07 -15.29
CA VAL A 184 -18.21 8.76 -14.99
C VAL A 184 -18.41 7.99 -16.28
N ARG A 185 -18.12 6.69 -16.24
CA ARG A 185 -18.45 5.76 -17.31
C ARG A 185 -19.83 5.16 -17.10
N TYR A 186 -20.74 5.46 -18.02
CA TYR A 186 -22.14 5.03 -18.01
C TYR A 186 -22.43 4.03 -19.15
N PRO A 187 -23.02 2.86 -18.86
CA PRO A 187 -23.48 1.92 -19.88
C PRO A 187 -24.79 2.41 -20.50
N ILE A 188 -24.85 2.44 -21.83
CA ILE A 188 -26.08 2.74 -22.57
C ILE A 188 -26.72 1.46 -23.11
N GLY A 189 -25.95 0.38 -23.18
CA GLY A 189 -26.42 -0.92 -23.59
C GLY A 189 -25.31 -1.96 -23.46
N ILE A 190 -25.59 -3.16 -23.96
CA ILE A 190 -24.65 -4.28 -23.90
C ILE A 190 -23.40 -3.92 -24.71
N GLY A 191 -22.27 -3.80 -24.02
CA GLY A 191 -20.97 -3.47 -24.64
C GLY A 191 -20.81 -2.02 -25.11
N LYS A 192 -21.81 -1.14 -24.92
CA LYS A 192 -21.75 0.27 -25.32
C LYS A 192 -21.73 1.19 -24.10
N TYR A 193 -20.78 2.12 -24.10
CA TYR A 193 -20.53 3.02 -22.98
C TYR A 193 -20.41 4.46 -23.47
N ARG A 194 -20.85 5.41 -22.65
CA ARG A 194 -20.48 6.82 -22.77
C ARG A 194 -19.81 7.28 -21.50
N ILE A 195 -19.00 8.31 -21.65
CA ILE A 195 -18.38 9.00 -20.54
C ILE A 195 -19.08 10.32 -20.41
N LEU A 196 -19.52 10.62 -19.20
CA LEU A 196 -20.31 11.80 -18.87
C LEU A 196 -19.57 12.59 -17.82
N GLN A 197 -19.54 13.90 -17.99
CA GLN A 197 -19.09 14.81 -16.96
C GLN A 197 -20.26 15.08 -16.01
N VAL A 198 -20.03 14.91 -14.71
CA VAL A 198 -21.04 15.20 -13.70
C VAL A 198 -21.09 16.71 -13.48
N LYS A 199 -22.21 17.33 -13.83
CA LYS A 199 -22.44 18.76 -13.62
C LYS A 199 -22.86 19.07 -12.19
N ALA A 200 -23.88 18.37 -11.69
CA ALA A 200 -24.37 18.51 -10.32
C ALA A 200 -25.06 17.23 -9.82
N LEU A 201 -25.23 17.14 -8.50
CA LEU A 201 -26.16 16.18 -7.88
C LEU A 201 -27.54 16.81 -7.74
N LEU A 202 -28.58 16.08 -8.13
CA LEU A 202 -29.95 16.48 -7.86
C LEU A 202 -30.25 16.31 -6.37
N ARG A 203 -30.85 17.33 -5.77
CA ARG A 203 -31.38 17.28 -4.40
C ARG A 203 -32.74 16.61 -4.31
N GLU A 204 -33.44 16.49 -5.43
CA GLU A 204 -34.78 15.92 -5.48
C GLU A 204 -34.79 14.46 -5.06
N THR A 205 -35.77 14.12 -4.22
CA THR A 205 -35.96 12.77 -3.71
C THR A 205 -36.50 11.89 -4.82
N VAL A 206 -35.61 11.14 -5.44
CA VAL A 206 -35.99 10.13 -6.41
C VAL A 206 -36.38 8.84 -5.68
N LYS A 207 -37.17 8.00 -6.33
CA LYS A 207 -37.58 6.69 -5.82
C LYS A 207 -36.36 5.98 -5.20
N PRO A 208 -36.39 5.63 -3.89
CA PRO A 208 -35.29 4.95 -3.24
C PRO A 208 -34.92 3.68 -3.99
N TYR A 209 -33.63 3.43 -4.15
CA TYR A 209 -33.12 2.21 -4.74
C TYR A 209 -32.02 1.63 -3.86
N GLN A 210 -31.84 0.31 -3.91
CA GLN A 210 -30.81 -0.36 -3.14
C GLN A 210 -29.58 -0.60 -3.98
N ILE A 211 -28.41 -0.33 -3.40
CA ILE A 211 -27.12 -0.77 -3.93
C ILE A 211 -26.41 -1.47 -2.79
N ASP A 212 -26.05 -2.74 -3.02
CA ASP A 212 -25.32 -3.58 -2.07
C ASP A 212 -25.98 -3.56 -0.67
N GLY A 213 -27.31 -3.70 -0.65
CA GLY A 213 -28.13 -3.71 0.57
C GLY A 213 -28.37 -2.34 1.23
N THR A 214 -27.74 -1.27 0.77
CA THR A 214 -27.97 0.09 1.30
C THR A 214 -28.95 0.85 0.42
N THR A 215 -29.95 1.50 1.03
CA THR A 215 -30.92 2.35 0.33
C THR A 215 -30.35 3.74 0.06
N TYR A 216 -30.52 4.23 -1.16
CA TYR A 216 -30.10 5.56 -1.59
C TYR A 216 -31.22 6.28 -2.34
N ASN A 217 -31.29 7.60 -2.19
CA ASN A 217 -32.36 8.45 -2.73
C ASN A 217 -31.82 9.65 -3.55
N ARG A 218 -30.58 9.58 -4.03
CA ARG A 218 -29.91 10.64 -4.79
C ARG A 218 -29.68 10.21 -6.24
N LYS A 219 -29.69 11.15 -7.20
CA LYS A 219 -29.33 10.90 -8.60
C LYS A 219 -28.43 11.99 -9.18
N LEU A 220 -27.77 11.68 -10.29
CA LEU A 220 -27.10 12.67 -11.13
C LEU A 220 -28.12 13.52 -11.89
N GLU A 221 -27.72 14.72 -12.33
CA GLU A 221 -28.53 15.66 -13.13
C GLU A 221 -29.22 15.01 -14.35
N ASP A 222 -28.54 14.11 -15.05
CA ASP A 222 -29.10 13.39 -16.21
C ASP A 222 -30.07 12.25 -15.81
N SER A 223 -30.60 12.27 -14.58
CA SER A 223 -31.45 11.22 -14.00
C SER A 223 -30.83 9.81 -13.98
N ILE A 224 -29.51 9.73 -14.14
CA ILE A 224 -28.76 8.48 -14.14
C ILE A 224 -28.64 7.93 -12.72
N PRO A 225 -29.12 6.71 -12.45
CA PRO A 225 -28.98 6.10 -11.13
C PRO A 225 -27.57 5.52 -10.97
N PHE A 226 -26.97 5.71 -9.78
CA PHE A 226 -25.62 5.21 -9.45
C PHE A 226 -25.36 3.69 -9.66
N PRO A 227 -26.31 2.75 -9.52
CA PRO A 227 -26.01 1.32 -9.66
C PRO A 227 -25.54 0.94 -11.06
N THR A 228 -25.91 1.74 -12.06
CA THR A 228 -25.58 1.48 -13.46
C THR A 228 -24.11 1.78 -13.81
N MET A 229 -23.37 2.48 -12.95
CA MET A 229 -22.00 2.89 -13.24
C MET A 229 -21.04 1.70 -13.24
N GLN A 230 -20.04 1.75 -14.12
CA GLN A 230 -19.04 0.69 -14.23
C GLN A 230 -17.69 1.08 -13.62
N ASP A 231 -17.05 0.10 -12.97
CA ASP A 231 -15.71 0.25 -12.39
C ASP A 231 -14.59 0.13 -13.43
N ALA A 232 -14.88 -0.45 -14.59
CA ALA A 232 -13.89 -0.77 -15.60
C ALA A 232 -13.22 0.49 -16.20
N GLN A 233 -11.91 0.41 -16.39
CA GLN A 233 -11.08 1.47 -16.97
C GLN A 233 -11.55 1.89 -18.36
N ILE A 234 -11.24 3.13 -18.74
CA ILE A 234 -11.60 3.63 -20.06
C ILE A 234 -10.62 3.05 -21.09
N LYS A 235 -11.17 2.34 -22.08
CA LYS A 235 -10.39 1.80 -23.20
C LYS A 235 -10.03 2.91 -24.19
N THR A 236 -8.85 2.83 -24.80
CA THR A 236 -8.34 3.78 -25.81
C THR A 236 -9.34 4.07 -26.94
N ARG A 237 -10.08 3.05 -27.41
CA ARG A 237 -11.11 3.21 -28.44
C ARG A 237 -12.25 4.15 -28.03
N ILE A 238 -12.69 4.07 -26.77
CA ILE A 238 -13.75 4.94 -26.24
C ILE A 238 -13.21 6.37 -26.13
N MET A 239 -11.93 6.53 -25.76
CA MET A 239 -11.29 7.84 -25.71
C MET A 239 -11.21 8.51 -27.08
N ALA A 240 -10.87 7.78 -28.14
CA ALA A 240 -10.85 8.33 -29.49
C ALA A 240 -12.24 8.85 -29.92
N GLN A 241 -13.30 8.11 -29.57
CA GLN A 241 -14.68 8.55 -29.78
C GLN A 241 -15.04 9.77 -28.93
N LEU A 242 -14.43 9.90 -27.75
CA LEU A 242 -14.65 11.02 -26.86
C LEU A 242 -13.97 12.27 -27.39
N ALA A 243 -12.72 12.15 -27.86
CA ALA A 243 -11.97 13.22 -28.51
C ALA A 243 -12.74 13.77 -29.72
N SER A 244 -13.31 12.91 -30.57
CA SER A 244 -14.11 13.36 -31.72
C SER A 244 -15.43 14.04 -31.31
N ASN A 245 -16.02 13.65 -30.17
CA ASN A 245 -17.25 14.28 -29.67
C ASN A 245 -16.98 15.54 -28.81
N LEU A 246 -15.74 15.70 -28.32
CA LEU A 246 -15.30 16.82 -27.48
C LEU A 246 -15.06 18.09 -28.27
N GLU A 247 -15.04 18.07 -29.60
CA GLU A 247 -14.92 19.30 -30.40
C GLU A 247 -15.99 20.36 -30.03
N HIS A 248 -17.10 19.94 -29.42
CA HIS A 248 -18.17 20.83 -28.93
C HIS A 248 -18.24 20.98 -27.40
N ILE A 249 -17.48 20.20 -26.64
CA ILE A 249 -17.54 20.18 -25.17
C ILE A 249 -16.17 20.65 -24.64
N LYS A 250 -16.15 21.73 -23.85
CA LYS A 250 -14.91 22.28 -23.28
C LYS A 250 -14.09 21.16 -22.63
N HIS A 251 -12.87 20.94 -23.16
CA HIS A 251 -11.94 19.99 -22.59
C HIS A 251 -11.73 20.29 -21.09
N PRO A 252 -11.66 19.26 -20.24
CA PRO A 252 -11.33 19.49 -18.84
C PRO A 252 -9.97 20.17 -18.79
N THR A 253 -9.91 21.32 -18.13
CA THR A 253 -8.65 22.06 -17.97
C THR A 253 -7.83 21.40 -16.87
N THR A 254 -6.50 21.48 -16.91
CA THR A 254 -5.62 20.99 -15.81
C THR A 254 -6.09 21.47 -14.43
N LYS A 255 -6.71 22.65 -14.36
CA LYS A 255 -7.36 23.20 -13.16
C LYS A 255 -8.43 22.28 -12.52
N THR A 256 -9.24 21.57 -13.31
CA THR A 256 -10.21 20.61 -12.76
C THR A 256 -9.52 19.40 -12.13
N PHE A 257 -8.38 18.99 -12.70
CA PHE A 257 -7.56 17.90 -12.16
C PHE A 257 -6.87 18.31 -10.85
N TRP A 258 -6.34 19.53 -10.76
CA TRP A 258 -5.78 20.07 -9.52
C TRP A 258 -6.79 20.07 -8.37
N ARG A 259 -8.04 20.48 -8.65
CA ARG A 259 -9.12 20.43 -7.65
C ARG A 259 -9.38 19.02 -7.16
N PHE A 260 -9.30 18.01 -8.04
CA PHE A 260 -9.46 16.62 -7.65
C PHE A 260 -8.30 16.15 -6.77
N GLU A 261 -7.05 16.46 -7.12
CA GLU A 261 -5.89 16.08 -6.32
C GLU A 261 -5.92 16.73 -4.92
N GLU A 262 -6.27 18.02 -4.84
CA GLU A 262 -6.47 18.68 -3.55
C GLU A 262 -7.56 17.98 -2.73
N TRP A 263 -8.63 17.54 -3.39
CA TRP A 263 -9.70 16.80 -2.74
C TRP A 263 -9.25 15.44 -2.24
N GLN A 264 -8.50 14.68 -3.04
CA GLN A 264 -7.92 13.41 -2.62
C GLN A 264 -6.99 13.59 -1.42
N LYS A 265 -6.17 14.64 -1.44
CA LYS A 265 -5.30 15.00 -0.31
C LYS A 265 -6.12 15.28 0.96
N ARG A 266 -7.24 16.03 0.85
CA ARG A 266 -8.14 16.29 1.98
C ARG A 266 -8.82 15.02 2.49
N VAL A 267 -9.30 14.14 1.62
CA VAL A 267 -9.88 12.85 2.04
C VAL A 267 -8.85 12.01 2.77
N HIS A 268 -7.63 11.96 2.25
CA HIS A 268 -6.55 11.21 2.86
C HIS A 268 -6.16 11.81 4.22
N SER A 269 -6.06 13.14 4.34
CA SER A 269 -5.73 13.80 5.60
C SER A 269 -6.81 13.58 6.64
N THR A 270 -8.10 13.74 6.30
CA THR A 270 -9.21 13.48 7.22
C THR A 270 -9.25 12.01 7.64
N ARG A 271 -8.91 11.07 6.74
CA ARG A 271 -8.85 9.65 7.10
C ARG A 271 -7.70 9.36 8.07
N LEU A 272 -6.54 9.99 7.89
CA LEU A 272 -5.42 9.87 8.82
C LEU A 272 -5.79 10.43 10.19
N GLU A 273 -6.41 11.61 10.24
CA GLU A 273 -6.89 12.23 11.48
C GLU A 273 -7.91 11.33 12.20
N GLN A 274 -8.83 10.69 11.47
CA GLN A 274 -9.77 9.72 12.05
C GLN A 274 -9.09 8.47 12.61
N LEU A 275 -8.04 7.98 11.95
CA LEU A 275 -7.28 6.82 12.44
C LEU A 275 -6.46 7.18 13.69
N GLU A 276 -5.88 8.37 13.71
CA GLU A 276 -5.17 8.92 14.87
C GLU A 276 -6.11 9.07 16.07
N GLN A 277 -7.28 9.69 15.88
CA GLN A 277 -8.32 9.79 16.92
C GLN A 277 -8.79 8.41 17.40
N ALA A 278 -8.96 7.44 16.50
CA ALA A 278 -9.35 6.09 16.89
C ALA A 278 -8.25 5.37 17.69
N GLN A 279 -6.98 5.62 17.36
CA GLN A 279 -5.85 5.10 18.10
C GLN A 279 -5.76 5.73 19.49
N GLU A 280 -5.94 7.05 19.60
CA GLU A 280 -6.00 7.76 20.88
C GLU A 280 -7.15 7.27 21.75
N GLN A 281 -8.33 7.04 21.17
CA GLN A 281 -9.48 6.47 21.89
C GLN A 281 -9.20 5.04 22.38
N ASN A 282 -8.50 4.23 21.58
CA ASN A 282 -8.13 2.88 21.98
C ASN A 282 -7.08 2.90 23.11
N GLN A 283 -6.09 3.78 23.03
CA GLN A 283 -5.11 4.01 24.10
C GLN A 283 -5.80 4.52 25.37
N HIS A 284 -6.74 5.45 25.25
CA HIS A 284 -7.52 5.95 26.38
C HIS A 284 -8.38 4.86 27.03
N ALA A 285 -9.02 4.00 26.22
CA ALA A 285 -9.77 2.85 26.72
C ALA A 285 -8.87 1.84 27.44
N GLU A 286 -7.64 1.64 26.98
CA GLU A 286 -6.65 0.80 27.64
C GLU A 286 -6.20 1.39 28.98
N VAL A 287 -5.96 2.70 29.05
CA VAL A 287 -5.64 3.40 30.31
C VAL A 287 -6.78 3.26 31.33
N LEU A 288 -8.03 3.47 30.91
CA LEU A 288 -9.19 3.29 31.80
C LEU A 288 -9.31 1.85 32.30
N ARG A 289 -9.06 0.87 31.44
CA ARG A 289 -9.05 -0.55 31.83
C ARG A 289 -7.96 -0.86 32.87
N LEU A 290 -6.78 -0.26 32.72
CA LEU A 290 -5.70 -0.40 33.71
C LEU A 290 -6.06 0.26 35.04
N ASP A 291 -6.77 1.40 35.01
CA ASP A 291 -7.23 2.10 36.21
C ASP A 291 -8.33 1.31 36.96
N GLU A 292 -9.25 0.67 36.22
CA GLU A 292 -10.22 -0.28 36.79
C GLU A 292 -9.52 -1.47 37.45
N LEU A 293 -8.54 -2.08 36.78
CA LEU A 293 -7.75 -3.19 37.33
C LEU A 293 -6.94 -2.77 38.56
N LEU A 294 -6.39 -1.55 38.58
CA LEU A 294 -5.67 -1.01 39.73
C LEU A 294 -6.64 -0.81 40.91
N THR A 295 -7.83 -0.28 40.66
CA THR A 295 -8.88 -0.11 41.68
C THR A 295 -9.36 -1.45 42.24
N GLU A 296 -9.57 -2.45 41.38
CA GLU A 296 -9.91 -3.83 41.80
C GLU A 296 -8.78 -4.43 42.65
N PHE A 297 -7.52 -4.24 42.25
CA PHE A 297 -6.36 -4.68 43.02
C PHE A 297 -6.30 -4.01 44.40
N GLU A 298 -6.44 -2.69 44.47
CA GLU A 298 -6.44 -1.95 45.73
C GLU A 298 -7.58 -2.38 46.67
N SER A 299 -8.76 -2.64 46.10
CA SER A 299 -9.92 -3.14 46.88
C SER A 299 -9.71 -4.57 47.41
N THR A 300 -9.06 -5.43 46.62
CA THR A 300 -8.84 -6.84 46.97
C THR A 300 -7.74 -7.00 48.01
N TYR A 301 -6.66 -6.25 47.85
CA TYR A 301 -5.46 -6.42 48.69
C TYR A 301 -5.38 -5.41 49.85
N GLY A 302 -6.20 -4.36 49.83
CA GLY A 302 -6.30 -3.37 50.89
C GLY A 302 -5.00 -2.57 51.05
N PHE A 303 -4.95 -1.37 50.48
CA PHE A 303 -3.78 -0.48 50.55
C PHE A 303 -3.31 -0.20 52.00
N ASP A 304 -4.24 -0.22 52.96
CA ASP A 304 -3.98 -0.01 54.39
C ASP A 304 -3.06 -1.06 55.03
N LYS A 305 -2.93 -2.27 54.46
CA LYS A 305 -2.00 -3.28 54.98
C LYS A 305 -0.56 -3.07 54.55
N LEU A 306 -0.32 -2.43 53.39
CA LEU A 306 1.03 -2.22 52.85
C LEU A 306 1.73 -1.01 53.48
N THR A 307 1.00 0.06 53.79
CA THR A 307 1.56 1.24 54.48
C THR A 307 1.92 0.94 55.94
N SER A 308 1.19 0.03 56.60
CA SER A 308 1.52 -0.47 57.94
C SER A 308 2.85 -1.22 58.02
N LEU A 309 3.36 -1.77 56.90
CA LEU A 309 4.61 -2.53 56.88
C LEU A 309 5.85 -1.63 56.70
N ASN A 310 5.70 -0.43 56.14
CA ASN A 310 6.81 0.52 55.96
C ASN A 310 7.31 1.17 57.26
N GLY A 311 6.57 1.03 58.37
CA GLY A 311 7.02 1.49 59.69
C GLY A 311 8.07 0.61 60.39
N LYS A 312 8.39 -0.58 59.84
CA LYS A 312 9.32 -1.54 60.48
C LYS A 312 10.49 -2.01 59.62
N VAL A 313 10.63 -1.51 58.39
CA VAL A 313 11.79 -1.83 57.56
C VAL A 313 12.94 -0.93 57.98
N LYS A 314 13.84 -1.47 58.84
CA LYS A 314 15.13 -0.82 59.12
C LYS A 314 15.84 -0.59 57.78
N PRO A 315 16.38 0.61 57.51
CA PRO A 315 17.16 0.85 56.30
C PRO A 315 18.37 -0.10 56.30
N MET A 316 18.36 -1.09 55.41
CA MET A 316 19.53 -1.94 55.18
C MET A 316 20.57 -1.14 54.40
N HIS A 317 21.45 -0.46 55.14
CA HIS A 317 22.59 0.29 54.59
C HIS A 317 23.73 -0.58 54.02
N ASN A 318 23.52 -1.86 53.71
CA ASN A 318 24.60 -2.80 53.34
C ASN A 318 24.45 -3.41 51.93
N LEU A 319 24.38 -2.57 50.89
CA LEU A 319 24.44 -3.00 49.49
C LEU A 319 25.64 -2.42 48.72
N LYS A 320 26.78 -2.22 49.41
CA LYS A 320 28.05 -1.75 48.80
C LYS A 320 29.12 -2.82 48.59
N LYS A 321 28.83 -4.12 48.75
CA LYS A 321 29.81 -5.19 48.54
C LYS A 321 29.23 -6.38 47.78
N LEU A 322 29.03 -6.22 46.49
CA LEU A 322 29.12 -7.33 45.53
C LEU A 322 30.05 -6.87 44.41
N GLY A 323 31.34 -6.89 44.73
CA GLY A 323 32.42 -6.79 43.76
C GLY A 323 32.74 -8.18 43.20
N ASN A 324 33.09 -8.18 41.93
CA ASN A 324 33.95 -9.14 41.22
C ASN A 324 33.48 -10.61 41.20
N LEU A 325 32.83 -10.98 40.09
CA LEU A 325 32.93 -12.34 39.54
C LEU A 325 34.07 -12.38 38.52
N PRO A 326 35.11 -13.21 38.73
CA PRO A 326 36.14 -13.45 37.73
C PRO A 326 35.77 -14.66 36.85
N GLY A 327 36.07 -14.54 35.56
CA GLY A 327 36.45 -15.66 34.71
C GLY A 327 35.31 -16.47 34.10
N THR A 328 35.10 -16.27 32.81
CA THR A 328 34.67 -17.33 31.90
C THR A 328 35.79 -17.55 30.87
N PRO A 329 36.18 -18.82 30.62
CA PRO A 329 37.24 -19.19 29.68
C PRO A 329 36.86 -18.97 28.21
#